data_AF-A0A8W8JGP4-F1
#
_entry.id   AF-A0A8W8JGP4-F1
#
_cell.length_a   1.000
_cell.length_b   1.000
_cell.length_c   1.000
_cell.angle_alpha   90.00
_cell.angle_beta   90.00
_cell.angle_gamma   90.00
#
_symmetry.space_group_name_H-M   'P 1'
#
loop_
_entity.id
_entity.type
_entity.pdbx_description
1 polymer ?
#
loop_
_entity_poly.entity_id
_entity_poly.type
_entity_poly.pdbx_seq_one_letter_code
_entity_poly.pdbx_strand_id
1 'polypeptide(L)'
;MAGGNDIGFIPNKQIATNIASFAEYLIYGLGTRVVIIGQLLQRDPSASPPGYNDSVTEIYGLLTQKTQTLSNIFYWRHRGFWMDMSHLGRDGLHLANPPLGSLKPGDPPHQ
;
A
#
# COMPACT_ATOMS: atom_id res chain seq x y z
N MET A 1 -3.28 5.27 -3.65
CA MET A 1 -2.37 4.15 -3.94
C MET A 1 -2.95 3.36 -5.09
N ALA A 2 -2.13 2.98 -6.07
CA ALA A 2 -2.53 2.16 -7.21
C ALA A 2 -2.08 0.70 -6.99
N GLY A 3 -2.74 -0.27 -7.63
CA GLY A 3 -2.38 -1.70 -7.58
C GLY A 3 -3.33 -2.59 -6.79
N GLY A 4 -3.98 -2.07 -5.74
CA GLY A 4 -4.91 -2.89 -4.93
C GLY A 4 -6.15 -3.35 -5.70
N ASN A 5 -6.62 -2.57 -6.66
CA ASN A 5 -7.79 -2.93 -7.45
C ASN A 5 -7.47 -3.93 -8.57
N ASP A 6 -6.20 -4.10 -8.91
CA ASP A 6 -5.74 -4.97 -9.99
C ASP A 6 -5.59 -6.44 -9.53
N ILE A 7 -5.59 -6.67 -8.20
CA ILE A 7 -5.49 -8.00 -7.59
C ILE A 7 -6.69 -8.86 -8.01
N GLY A 8 -6.39 -10.05 -8.53
CA GLY A 8 -7.40 -10.99 -9.06
C GLY A 8 -7.77 -10.76 -10.53
N PHE A 9 -7.37 -9.62 -11.12
CA PHE A 9 -7.55 -9.35 -12.55
C PHE A 9 -6.28 -9.61 -13.37
N ILE A 10 -5.11 -9.30 -12.79
CA ILE A 10 -3.81 -9.54 -13.41
C ILE A 10 -2.84 -10.21 -12.44
N PRO A 11 -1.78 -10.89 -12.93
CA PRO A 11 -0.81 -11.55 -12.06
C PRO A 11 -0.12 -10.60 -11.09
N ASN A 12 0.09 -11.03 -9.83
CA ASN A 12 0.77 -10.26 -8.78
C ASN A 12 2.16 -9.77 -9.22
N LYS A 13 2.91 -10.61 -9.95
CA LYS A 13 4.19 -10.23 -10.56
C LYS A 13 4.08 -9.08 -11.56
N GLN A 14 2.99 -9.03 -12.32
CA GLN A 14 2.74 -7.94 -13.27
C GLN A 14 2.38 -6.65 -12.55
N ILE A 15 1.55 -6.70 -11.50
CA ILE A 15 1.23 -5.55 -10.65
C ILE A 15 2.52 -4.95 -10.07
N ALA A 16 3.36 -5.77 -9.43
CA ALA A 16 4.62 -5.33 -8.85
C ALA A 16 5.58 -4.74 -9.89
N THR A 17 5.60 -5.31 -11.10
CA THR A 17 6.42 -4.81 -12.21
C THR A 17 5.92 -3.46 -12.70
N ASN A 18 4.62 -3.31 -12.93
CA ASN A 18 4.03 -2.05 -13.39
C ASN A 18 4.30 -0.91 -12.38
N ILE A 19 4.12 -1.18 -11.08
CA ILE A 19 4.40 -0.20 -10.02
C ILE A 19 5.88 0.20 -10.01
N ALA A 20 6.80 -0.78 -10.05
CA ALA A 20 8.24 -0.51 -10.05
C ALA A 20 8.67 0.27 -11.30
N SER A 21 8.22 -0.14 -12.50
CA SER A 21 8.54 0.55 -13.74
C SER A 21 8.00 1.97 -13.78
N PHE A 22 6.83 2.23 -13.19
CA PHE A 22 6.32 3.59 -13.06
C PHE A 22 7.21 4.43 -12.13
N ALA A 23 7.66 3.87 -11.00
CA ALA A 23 8.59 4.57 -10.10
C ALA A 23 9.94 4.88 -10.80
N GLU A 24 10.46 3.95 -11.59
CA GLU A 24 11.65 4.17 -12.41
C GLU A 24 11.43 5.27 -13.45
N TYR A 25 10.27 5.28 -14.12
CA TYR A 25 9.91 6.35 -15.05
C TYR A 25 9.86 7.73 -14.37
N LEU A 26 9.34 7.81 -13.13
CA LEU A 26 9.35 9.07 -12.38
C LEU A 26 10.78 9.56 -12.10
N ILE A 27 11.70 8.66 -11.73
CA ILE A 27 13.11 9.00 -11.46
C ILE A 27 13.84 9.36 -12.77
N TYR A 28 13.89 8.44 -13.73
CA TYR A 28 14.76 8.54 -14.91
C TYR A 28 14.11 9.29 -16.07
N GLY A 29 12.78 9.21 -16.21
CA GLY A 29 12.03 9.88 -17.27
C GLY A 29 11.66 11.32 -16.93
N LEU A 30 11.26 11.59 -15.69
CA LEU A 30 10.80 12.92 -15.25
C LEU A 30 11.79 13.66 -14.33
N GLY A 31 12.91 13.05 -13.96
CA GLY A 31 13.93 13.68 -13.10
C GLY A 31 13.50 13.84 -11.64
N THR A 32 12.53 13.05 -11.17
CA THR A 32 12.16 13.01 -9.75
C THR A 32 13.36 12.54 -8.93
N ARG A 33 13.64 13.19 -7.80
CA ARG A 33 14.82 12.86 -6.98
C ARG A 33 14.64 11.57 -6.17
N VAL A 34 13.46 11.37 -5.60
CA VAL A 34 13.12 10.25 -4.72
C VAL A 34 11.67 9.86 -4.97
N VAL A 35 11.41 8.55 -5.06
CA VAL A 35 10.05 8.00 -5.13
C VAL A 35 9.83 7.06 -3.95
N ILE A 36 8.69 7.21 -3.29
CA ILE A 36 8.25 6.31 -2.22
C ILE A 36 7.03 5.54 -2.73
N ILE A 37 7.14 4.22 -2.71
CA ILE A 37 6.05 3.30 -3.03
C ILE A 37 5.40 2.90 -1.71
N GLY A 38 4.17 3.38 -1.46
CA GLY A 38 3.39 2.99 -0.29
C GLY A 38 2.88 1.55 -0.37
N GLN A 39 2.65 0.93 0.78
CA GLN A 39 2.13 -0.43 0.85
C GLN A 39 0.72 -0.58 0.27
N LEU A 40 0.41 -1.73 -0.31
CA LEU A 40 -0.99 -2.09 -0.51
C LEU A 40 -1.63 -2.41 0.86
N LEU A 41 -2.88 -2.01 1.02
CA LEU A 41 -3.63 -2.26 2.26
C LEU A 41 -4.35 -3.60 2.15
N GLN A 42 -4.32 -4.33 3.26
CA GLN A 42 -5.19 -5.48 3.45
C GLN A 42 -6.64 -5.00 3.53
N ARG A 43 -7.55 -5.93 3.26
CA ARG A 43 -8.99 -5.70 3.32
C ARG A 43 -9.59 -6.66 4.33
N ASP A 44 -10.80 -6.35 4.76
CA ASP A 44 -11.60 -7.27 5.57
C ASP A 44 -11.77 -8.60 4.80
N PRO A 45 -11.48 -9.76 5.44
CA PRO A 45 -11.62 -11.07 4.81
C PRO A 45 -13.05 -11.37 4.30
N SER A 46 -14.07 -10.76 4.91
CA SER A 46 -15.47 -10.89 4.48
C SER A 46 -15.85 -10.01 3.30
N ALA A 47 -15.08 -8.96 3.01
CA ALA A 47 -15.36 -7.98 1.96
C ALA A 47 -14.57 -8.22 0.66
N SER A 48 -13.66 -9.19 0.65
CA SER A 48 -12.67 -9.38 -0.42
C SER A 48 -12.84 -10.69 -1.16
N PRO A 49 -12.42 -10.77 -2.44
CA PRO A 49 -12.27 -12.07 -3.06
C PRO A 49 -11.30 -12.93 -2.21
N PRO A 50 -11.57 -14.24 -2.05
CA PRO A 50 -10.67 -15.14 -1.34
C PRO A 50 -9.23 -15.01 -1.83
N GLY A 51 -8.26 -14.91 -0.91
CA GLY A 51 -6.82 -14.80 -1.25
C GLY A 51 -6.31 -13.39 -1.56
N TYR A 52 -7.14 -12.33 -1.42
CA TYR A 52 -6.69 -10.96 -1.63
C TYR A 52 -5.51 -10.58 -0.70
N ASN A 53 -5.63 -10.83 0.61
CA ASN A 53 -4.59 -10.44 1.58
C ASN A 53 -3.28 -11.24 1.40
N ASP A 54 -3.37 -12.48 0.91
CA ASP A 54 -2.20 -13.28 0.52
C ASP A 54 -1.52 -12.66 -0.70
N SER A 55 -2.30 -12.20 -1.68
CA SER A 55 -1.78 -11.49 -2.85
C SER A 55 -1.11 -10.17 -2.46
N VAL A 56 -1.67 -9.42 -1.50
CA VAL A 56 -1.04 -8.21 -0.94
C VAL A 56 0.33 -8.54 -0.34
N THR A 57 0.44 -9.67 0.37
CA THR A 57 1.70 -10.14 0.98
C THR A 57 2.72 -10.56 -0.08
N GLU A 58 2.27 -11.22 -1.15
CA GLU A 58 3.13 -11.60 -2.27
C GLU A 58 3.66 -10.35 -3.00
N ILE A 59 2.79 -9.40 -3.34
CA ILE A 59 3.17 -8.15 -4.02
C ILE A 59 4.15 -7.35 -3.16
N TYR A 60 3.95 -7.31 -1.84
CA TYR A 60 4.89 -6.72 -0.89
C TYR A 60 6.30 -7.33 -1.04
N GLY A 61 6.41 -8.66 -1.06
CA GLY A 61 7.69 -9.35 -1.23
C GLY A 61 8.36 -9.01 -2.56
N LEU A 62 7.58 -9.00 -3.65
CA LEU A 62 8.05 -8.67 -4.99
C LEU A 62 8.54 -7.21 -5.10
N LEU A 63 7.80 -6.26 -4.55
CA LEU A 63 8.19 -4.84 -4.55
C LEU A 63 9.43 -4.59 -3.69
N THR A 64 9.52 -5.26 -2.54
CA THR A 64 10.71 -5.19 -1.68
C THR A 64 11.93 -5.69 -2.45
N GLN A 65 11.85 -6.86 -3.09
CA GLN A 65 12.95 -7.42 -3.88
C GLN A 65 13.36 -6.49 -5.04
N LYS A 66 12.38 -5.93 -5.77
CA LYS A 66 12.64 -5.05 -6.92
C LYS A 66 13.28 -3.72 -6.53
N THR A 67 12.89 -3.17 -5.37
CA THR A 67 13.36 -1.84 -4.93
C THR A 67 14.66 -1.90 -4.13
N GLN A 68 15.02 -3.05 -3.55
CA GLN A 68 16.27 -3.23 -2.80
C GLN A 68 17.54 -2.84 -3.57
N THR A 69 17.53 -2.95 -4.90
CA THR A 69 18.67 -2.62 -5.76
C THR A 69 18.65 -1.17 -6.28
N LEU A 70 17.63 -0.38 -5.91
CA LEU A 70 17.39 0.96 -6.46
C LEU A 70 17.67 2.01 -5.38
N SER A 71 18.57 2.96 -5.66
CA SER A 71 19.07 3.92 -4.66
C SER A 71 18.08 5.04 -4.31
N ASN A 72 17.13 5.35 -5.20
CA ASN A 72 16.22 6.49 -5.06
C ASN A 72 14.74 6.08 -5.03
N ILE A 73 14.46 4.78 -4.93
CA ILE A 73 13.11 4.24 -4.90
C ILE A 73 12.97 3.39 -3.65
N PHE A 74 12.09 3.80 -2.75
CA PHE A 74 11.91 3.16 -1.46
C PHE A 74 10.51 2.57 -1.37
N TYR A 75 10.42 1.31 -1.00
CA TYR A 75 9.15 0.73 -0.60
C TYR A 75 8.91 0.99 0.89
N TRP A 76 7.80 1.66 1.23
CA TRP A 76 7.48 2.06 2.59
C TRP A 76 6.29 1.29 3.15
N ARG A 77 6.55 0.54 4.22
CA ARG A 77 5.54 -0.17 4.99
C ARG A 77 5.11 0.68 6.19
N HIS A 78 3.84 1.05 6.23
CA HIS A 78 3.26 1.78 7.35
C HIS A 78 3.06 0.84 8.54
N ARG A 79 3.49 1.29 9.73
CA ARG A 79 3.21 0.60 10.99
C ARG A 79 1.72 0.70 11.33
N GLY A 80 1.17 -0.33 11.98
CA GLY A 80 -0.23 -0.37 12.44
C GLY A 80 -1.22 -1.01 11.46
N PHE A 81 -1.03 -0.87 10.16
CA PHE A 81 -1.96 -1.38 9.13
C PHE A 81 -1.94 -2.91 8.91
N TRP A 82 -1.13 -3.64 9.67
CA TRP A 82 -0.99 -5.10 9.58
C TRP A 82 -1.33 -5.82 10.89
N MET A 83 -1.59 -5.08 11.97
CA MET A 83 -1.85 -5.67 13.30
C MET A 83 -3.32 -6.01 13.47
N ASP A 84 -4.20 -5.14 12.99
CA ASP A 84 -5.65 -5.32 12.97
C ASP A 84 -6.27 -4.54 11.80
N MET A 85 -7.59 -4.71 11.64
CA MET A 85 -8.40 -4.06 10.60
C MET A 85 -9.18 -2.84 11.12
N SER A 86 -8.86 -2.32 12.31
CA SER A 86 -9.60 -1.21 12.94
C SER A 86 -9.53 0.09 12.15
N HIS A 87 -8.52 0.20 11.29
CA HIS A 87 -8.28 1.33 10.40
C HIS A 87 -9.19 1.32 9.16
N LEU A 88 -9.93 0.24 8.90
CA LEU A 88 -10.84 0.13 7.76
C LEU A 88 -12.18 0.80 8.05
N GLY A 89 -12.76 1.39 7.01
CA GLY A 89 -14.11 1.91 7.01
C GLY A 89 -15.15 0.78 7.00
N ARG A 90 -16.43 1.16 7.01
CA ARG A 90 -17.55 0.20 7.06
C ARG A 90 -17.59 -0.77 5.88
N ASP A 91 -16.99 -0.40 4.76
CA ASP A 91 -16.91 -1.27 3.57
C ASP A 91 -15.80 -2.32 3.68
N GLY A 92 -14.96 -2.28 4.72
CA GLY A 92 -13.85 -3.22 4.89
C GLY A 92 -12.77 -3.11 3.80
N LEU A 93 -12.80 -2.04 2.98
CA LEU A 93 -11.93 -1.85 1.83
C LEU A 93 -11.12 -0.58 1.95
N HIS A 94 -11.79 0.53 2.25
CA HIS A 94 -11.18 1.85 2.32
C HIS A 94 -10.80 2.18 3.76
N LEU A 95 -9.88 3.12 3.93
CA LEU A 95 -9.56 3.64 5.27
C LEU A 95 -10.78 4.32 5.87
N ALA A 96 -10.99 4.13 7.17
CA ALA A 96 -11.94 4.92 7.92
C ALA A 96 -11.56 6.40 7.77
N ASN A 97 -12.53 7.23 7.41
CA ASN A 97 -12.37 8.67 7.45
C ASN A 97 -12.77 9.14 8.85
N PRO A 98 -11.83 9.39 9.78
CA PRO A 98 -12.21 9.95 11.07
C PRO A 98 -12.85 11.32 10.81
N PRO A 99 -13.95 11.67 11.51
CA PRO A 99 -14.55 12.98 11.37
C PRO A 99 -13.49 14.05 11.68
N LEU A 100 -13.28 14.99 10.75
CA LEU A 100 -12.30 16.08 10.82
C LEU A 100 -12.36 16.94 12.11
N GLY A 101 -13.38 16.75 12.96
CA GLY A 101 -13.54 17.41 14.26
C GLY A 101 -12.95 16.66 15.46
N SER A 102 -12.33 15.49 15.30
CA SER A 102 -11.80 14.68 16.40
C SER A 102 -10.29 14.81 16.64
N LEU A 103 -9.58 15.68 15.91
CA LEU A 103 -8.19 16.03 16.20
C LEU A 103 -8.17 17.45 16.76
N LYS A 104 -8.29 17.58 18.08
CA LYS A 104 -7.91 18.83 18.73
C LYS A 104 -6.38 18.85 18.82
N PRO A 105 -5.72 20.00 18.57
CA PRO A 105 -4.30 20.12 18.84
C PRO A 105 -4.03 19.79 20.32
N GLY A 106 -3.32 18.68 20.57
CA GLY A 106 -2.93 18.26 21.93
C GLY A 106 -3.50 16.94 22.43
N ASP A 107 -4.34 16.24 21.67
CA ASP A 107 -4.81 14.91 22.11
C ASP A 107 -3.66 13.88 22.04
N PRO A 108 -3.39 13.13 23.12
CA PRO A 108 -2.31 12.14 23.13
C PRO A 108 -2.66 10.95 22.23
N PRO A 109 -1.66 10.25 21.66
CA PRO A 109 -1.92 9.04 20.91
C PRO A 109 -2.57 8.01 21.84
N HIS A 110 -3.78 7.56 21.48
CA HIS A 110 -4.45 6.47 22.17
C HIS A 110 -3.59 5.20 22.06
N GLN A 111 -3.33 4.59 23.22
CA GLN A 111 -2.57 3.34 23.38
C GLN A 111 -3.31 2.15 22.79
#